data_AF-A0A970LG86-F1
#
_entry.id   AF-A0A970LG86-F1
#
_cell.length_a   1.000
_cell.length_b   1.000
_cell.length_c   1.000
_cell.angle_alpha   90.00
_cell.angle_beta   90.00
_cell.angle_gamma   90.00
#
_symmetry.space_group_name_H-M   'P 1'
#
loop_
_entity.id
_entity.type
_entity.pdbx_description
1 polymer ?
#
loop_
_entity_poly.entity_id
_entity_poly.type
_entity_poly.pdbx_seq_one_letter_code
_entity_poly.pdbx_strand_id
1 'polypeptide(L)'
;RYSFVRLAPYAFFPVVMIALADIPWRMIATRLLVALPFCLFAGLSNLLLDRSEVLRIGGMAVSSGLISLATILLRTFLCVAAVLVLIAVTPFSELTAGLRRLRVPLVLVQLFEMTYRYIGVLLGEAAGMATAYKLRGGRSRGIELHHMGSYVGRLLLRSIDRAERVYHAMECRGYPSHAWKAEGTSLRGADYAYLAAVCLPALLLRLADVPILLAAGLSGVLS
;
A
#
# COMPACT_ATOMS: atom_id res chain seq x y z
N ARG A 1 15.93 17.07 16.70
CA ARG A 1 16.22 15.96 15.76
C ARG A 1 15.08 15.77 14.75
N TYR A 2 14.56 16.86 14.18
CA TYR A 2 13.38 16.83 13.30
C TYR A 2 13.75 17.56 12.03
N SER A 3 13.99 16.80 10.97
CA SER A 3 14.48 17.35 9.70
C SER A 3 13.44 17.04 8.64
N PHE A 4 12.50 17.97 8.43
CA PHE A 4 11.60 18.03 7.27
C PHE A 4 12.35 17.75 5.96
N VAL A 5 13.61 18.18 5.92
CA VAL A 5 14.56 18.03 4.83
C VAL A 5 14.93 16.55 4.54
N ARG A 6 14.86 15.63 5.51
CA ARG A 6 15.11 14.19 5.27
C ARG A 6 13.95 13.50 4.54
N LEU A 7 12.76 14.12 4.47
CA LEU A 7 11.61 13.60 3.72
C LEU A 7 11.56 14.09 2.27
N ALA A 8 12.29 15.15 1.93
CA ALA A 8 12.32 15.70 0.58
C ALA A 8 12.68 14.67 -0.52
N PRO A 9 13.64 13.73 -0.32
CA PRO A 9 13.93 12.69 -1.32
C PRO A 9 12.79 11.69 -1.49
N TYR A 10 12.06 11.40 -0.40
CA TYR A 10 10.92 10.47 -0.42
C TYR A 10 9.66 11.08 -1.04
N ALA A 11 9.58 12.42 -1.12
CA ALA A 11 8.49 13.12 -1.79
C ALA A 11 8.62 13.09 -3.32
N PHE A 12 9.85 12.95 -3.84
CA PHE A 12 10.12 12.96 -5.28
C PHE A 12 9.41 11.81 -6.01
N PHE A 13 9.53 10.57 -5.52
CA PHE A 13 8.93 9.40 -6.17
C PHE A 13 7.39 9.45 -6.24
N PRO A 14 6.65 9.72 -5.15
CA PRO A 14 5.20 9.85 -5.20
C PRO A 14 4.74 11.05 -6.03
N VAL A 15 5.41 12.21 -5.95
CA VAL A 15 5.00 13.41 -6.69
C VAL A 15 5.19 13.22 -8.20
N VAL A 16 6.33 12.69 -8.64
CA VAL A 16 6.59 12.40 -10.05
C VAL A 16 5.63 11.32 -10.56
N MET A 17 5.35 10.29 -9.77
CA MET A 17 4.42 9.25 -10.16
C MET A 17 2.95 9.71 -10.17
N ILE A 18 2.51 10.55 -9.23
CA ILE A 18 1.17 11.16 -9.25
C ILE A 18 1.01 12.05 -10.48
N ALA A 19 2.05 12.82 -10.84
CA ALA A 19 2.05 13.67 -12.02
C ALA A 19 2.02 12.87 -13.33
N LEU A 20 2.65 11.69 -13.37
CA LEU A 20 2.68 10.82 -14.55
C LEU A 20 1.46 9.88 -14.66
N ALA A 21 0.87 9.46 -13.54
CA ALA A 21 -0.20 8.47 -13.50
C ALA A 21 -1.63 9.08 -13.55
N ASP A 22 -1.73 10.41 -13.68
CA ASP A 22 -2.99 11.18 -13.81
C ASP A 22 -4.08 10.75 -12.81
N ILE A 23 -3.65 10.49 -11.56
CA ILE A 23 -4.51 9.89 -10.55
C ILE A 23 -5.50 10.94 -10.06
N PRO A 24 -6.81 10.65 -10.03
CA PRO A 24 -7.81 11.59 -9.56
C PRO A 24 -7.53 11.94 -8.08
N TRP A 25 -7.27 13.22 -7.81
CA TRP A 25 -6.93 13.72 -6.47
C TRP A 25 -7.95 13.31 -5.40
N ARG A 26 -9.23 13.15 -5.81
CA ARG A 26 -10.33 12.71 -4.96
C ARG A 26 -10.07 11.34 -4.32
N MET A 27 -9.46 10.41 -5.05
CA MET A 27 -9.18 9.06 -4.54
C MET A 27 -8.12 9.10 -3.44
N ILE A 28 -7.08 9.92 -3.62
CA ILE A 28 -6.04 10.15 -2.62
C ILE A 28 -6.65 10.83 -1.38
N ALA A 29 -7.48 11.86 -1.58
CA ALA A 29 -8.12 12.59 -0.48
C ALA A 29 -9.04 11.70 0.37
N THR A 30 -9.89 10.87 -0.25
CA THR A 30 -10.76 9.95 0.50
C THR A 30 -9.96 8.93 1.32
N ARG A 31 -8.87 8.38 0.76
CA ARG A 31 -8.01 7.43 1.49
C ARG A 31 -7.23 8.11 2.61
N LEU A 32 -6.76 9.33 2.39
CA LEU A 32 -6.11 10.14 3.42
C LEU A 32 -7.07 10.47 4.55
N LEU A 33 -8.35 10.75 4.25
CA LEU A 33 -9.38 11.04 5.25
C LEU A 33 -9.62 9.85 6.19
N VAL A 34 -9.54 8.62 5.69
CA VAL A 34 -9.59 7.41 6.52
C VAL A 34 -8.34 7.26 7.41
N ALA A 35 -7.17 7.66 6.92
CA ALA A 35 -5.91 7.59 7.68
C ALA A 35 -5.72 8.76 8.67
N LEU A 36 -6.43 9.87 8.46
CA LEU A 36 -6.35 11.10 9.26
C LEU A 36 -6.56 10.90 10.76
N PRO A 37 -7.60 10.19 11.25
CA PRO A 37 -7.78 9.99 12.69
C PRO A 37 -6.60 9.27 13.34
N PHE A 38 -6.01 8.27 12.64
CA PHE A 38 -4.83 7.58 13.12
C PHE A 38 -3.59 8.48 13.14
N CYS A 39 -3.38 9.28 12.09
CA CYS A 39 -2.27 10.22 12.02
C CYS A 39 -2.38 11.35 13.04
N LEU A 40 -3.60 11.85 13.26
CA LEU A 40 -3.89 12.85 14.28
C LEU A 40 -3.64 12.29 15.67
N PHE A 41 -4.08 11.05 15.96
CA PHE A 41 -3.82 10.43 17.25
C PHE A 41 -2.31 10.24 17.50
N ALA A 42 -1.56 9.77 16.50
CA ALA A 42 -0.11 9.64 16.58
C ALA A 42 0.60 11.02 16.72
N GLY A 43 0.15 12.03 15.99
CA GLY A 43 0.68 13.39 16.03
C GLY A 43 0.37 14.10 17.36
N LEU A 44 -0.83 13.93 17.89
CA LEU A 44 -1.27 14.49 19.17
C LEU A 44 -0.51 13.82 20.32
N SER A 45 -0.35 12.49 20.28
CA SER A 45 0.47 11.75 21.25
C SER A 45 1.91 12.26 21.26
N ASN A 46 2.49 12.54 20.08
CA ASN A 46 3.83 13.11 19.98
C ASN A 46 3.90 14.55 20.53
N LEU A 47 2.89 15.38 20.25
CA LEU A 47 2.75 16.73 20.82
C LEU A 47 2.66 16.72 22.36
N LEU A 48 2.04 15.69 22.95
CA LEU A 48 1.91 15.51 24.39
C LEU A 48 3.19 14.94 25.05
N LEU A 49 3.96 14.12 24.35
CA LEU A 49 5.13 13.41 24.90
C LEU A 49 6.45 14.19 24.79
N ASP A 50 6.64 15.04 23.77
CA ASP A 50 7.93 15.68 23.49
C ASP A 50 7.84 17.22 23.61
N ARG A 51 7.97 17.73 24.85
CA ARG A 51 7.92 19.16 25.23
C ARG A 51 9.23 19.93 25.01
N SER A 52 10.12 19.45 24.14
CA SER A 52 11.37 20.18 23.88
C SER A 52 11.13 21.36 22.92
N GLU A 53 11.18 22.58 23.45
CA GLU A 53 11.18 23.83 22.67
C GLU A 53 12.51 23.97 21.91
N VAL A 54 12.49 24.01 20.58
CA VAL A 54 13.77 24.08 19.82
C VAL A 54 13.84 25.18 18.76
N LEU A 55 12.86 26.09 18.59
CA LEU A 55 13.09 27.22 17.68
C LEU A 55 12.17 28.43 17.90
N ARG A 56 12.77 29.58 18.26
CA ARG A 56 12.15 30.91 18.15
C ARG A 56 12.57 31.52 16.81
N ILE A 57 11.72 31.43 15.78
CA ILE A 57 11.88 32.24 14.57
C ILE A 57 10.90 33.42 14.70
N GLY A 58 11.43 34.64 14.79
CA GLY A 58 10.63 35.87 14.67
C GLY A 58 9.54 36.08 15.72
N GLY A 59 9.76 35.68 16.98
CA GLY A 59 8.83 35.99 18.09
C GLY A 59 7.61 35.06 18.23
N MET A 60 7.36 34.15 17.29
CA MET A 60 6.37 33.08 17.43
C MET A 60 7.08 31.77 17.78
N ALA A 61 6.79 31.22 18.97
CA ALA A 61 7.34 29.92 19.40
C ALA A 61 6.67 28.79 18.61
N VAL A 62 7.36 28.26 17.61
CA VAL A 62 6.88 27.09 16.86
C VAL A 62 7.24 25.85 17.67
N SER A 63 6.24 25.24 18.32
CA SER A 63 6.42 24.01 19.09
C SER A 63 6.92 22.86 18.19
N SER A 64 7.93 22.12 18.67
CA SER A 64 8.47 20.90 18.03
C SER A 64 7.38 19.90 17.64
N GLY A 65 6.29 19.85 18.40
CA GLY A 65 5.15 18.99 18.12
C GLY A 65 4.38 19.36 16.84
N LEU A 66 4.32 20.62 16.43
CA LEU A 66 3.70 21.02 15.15
C LEU A 66 4.54 20.54 13.96
N ILE A 67 5.87 20.63 14.06
CA ILE A 67 6.79 20.14 13.03
C ILE A 67 6.68 18.61 12.91
N SER A 68 6.61 17.91 14.05
CA SER A 68 6.43 16.45 14.07
C SER A 68 5.09 16.03 13.45
N LEU A 69 3.99 16.72 13.81
CA LEU A 69 2.67 16.46 13.26
C LEU A 69 2.63 16.69 11.74
N ALA A 70 3.18 17.80 11.25
CA ALA A 70 3.29 18.08 9.81
C ALA A 70 4.14 17.01 9.08
N THR A 71 5.22 16.55 9.70
CA THR A 71 6.10 15.49 9.17
C THR A 71 5.36 14.16 9.04
N ILE A 72 4.59 13.77 10.07
CA ILE A 72 3.79 12.54 10.06
C ILE A 72 2.72 12.60 8.98
N LEU A 73 1.98 13.70 8.88
CA LEU A 73 0.94 13.90 7.85
C LEU A 73 1.52 13.86 6.43
N LEU A 74 2.66 14.50 6.21
CA LEU A 74 3.33 14.46 4.92
C LEU A 74 3.78 13.05 4.57
N ARG A 75 4.40 12.34 5.53
CA ARG A 75 4.84 10.95 5.32
C ARG A 75 3.68 10.03 4.98
N THR A 76 2.57 10.14 5.70
CA THR A 76 1.41 9.29 5.46
C THR A 76 0.77 9.58 4.12
N PHE A 77 0.67 10.86 3.73
CA PHE A 77 0.23 11.26 2.39
C PHE A 77 1.10 10.63 1.30
N LEU A 78 2.43 10.75 1.41
CA LEU A 78 3.38 10.22 0.45
C LEU A 78 3.31 8.68 0.35
N CYS A 79 3.20 7.98 1.49
CA CYS A 79 3.06 6.52 1.50
C CYS A 79 1.75 6.06 0.86
N VAL A 80 0.63 6.70 1.17
CA VAL A 80 -0.68 6.37 0.58
C VAL A 80 -0.64 6.60 -0.92
N ALA A 81 -0.10 7.73 -1.37
CA ALA A 81 0.03 8.03 -2.78
C ALA A 81 0.88 7.00 -3.52
N ALA A 82 2.05 6.62 -2.98
CA ALA A 82 2.91 5.61 -3.59
C ALA A 82 2.21 4.24 -3.74
N VAL A 83 1.48 3.80 -2.71
CA VAL A 83 0.72 2.54 -2.76
C VAL A 83 -0.40 2.61 -3.80
N LEU A 84 -1.10 3.74 -3.90
CA LEU A 84 -2.16 3.92 -4.89
C LEU A 84 -1.63 3.90 -6.32
N VAL A 85 -0.49 4.56 -6.59
CA VAL A 85 0.21 4.47 -7.87
C VAL A 85 0.54 3.01 -8.20
N LEU A 86 1.13 2.29 -7.26
CA LEU A 86 1.53 0.90 -7.46
C LEU A 86 0.33 0.03 -7.86
N ILE A 87 -0.79 0.17 -7.15
CA ILE A 87 -2.02 -0.57 -7.43
C ILE A 87 -2.63 -0.16 -8.78
N ALA A 88 -2.53 1.11 -9.17
CA ALA A 88 -3.11 1.62 -10.41
C ALA A 88 -2.34 1.16 -11.66
N VAL A 89 -1.01 1.10 -11.58
CA VAL A 89 -0.15 0.85 -12.74
C VAL A 89 0.27 -0.63 -12.84
N THR A 90 0.24 -1.39 -11.75
CA THR A 90 0.77 -2.77 -11.73
C THR A 90 -0.34 -3.81 -11.52
N PRO A 91 -0.60 -4.70 -12.52
CA PRO A 91 -1.54 -5.79 -12.33
C PRO A 91 -0.99 -6.86 -11.38
N PHE A 92 -1.88 -7.61 -10.72
CA PHE A 92 -1.49 -8.61 -9.72
C PHE A 92 -0.57 -9.70 -10.28
N SER A 93 -0.78 -10.10 -11.54
CA SER A 93 0.07 -11.08 -12.24
C SER A 93 1.52 -10.60 -12.41
N GLU A 94 1.74 -9.30 -12.56
CA GLU A 94 3.08 -8.72 -12.64
C GLU A 94 3.74 -8.67 -11.26
N LEU A 95 2.96 -8.39 -10.20
CA LEU A 95 3.45 -8.47 -8.82
C LEU A 95 3.93 -9.89 -8.47
N THR A 96 3.16 -10.93 -8.82
CA THR A 96 3.56 -12.33 -8.58
C THR A 96 4.75 -12.76 -9.45
N ALA A 97 4.89 -12.22 -10.67
CA ALA A 97 6.12 -12.34 -11.46
C ALA A 97 7.33 -11.71 -10.77
N GLY A 98 7.17 -10.53 -10.16
CA GLY A 98 8.20 -9.90 -9.33
C GLY A 98 8.62 -10.77 -8.16
N LEU A 99 7.66 -11.37 -7.44
CA LEU A 99 7.94 -12.30 -6.33
C LEU A 99 8.73 -13.54 -6.80
N ARG A 100 8.44 -14.06 -7.99
CA ARG A 100 9.23 -15.15 -8.60
C ARG A 100 10.67 -14.75 -8.86
N ARG A 101 10.91 -13.53 -9.35
CA ARG A 101 12.27 -12.99 -9.56
C ARG A 101 13.04 -12.80 -8.25
N LEU A 102 12.33 -12.45 -7.18
CA LEU A 102 12.88 -12.36 -5.82
C LEU A 102 13.18 -13.73 -5.18
N ARG A 103 13.08 -14.83 -5.93
CA ARG A 103 13.32 -16.21 -5.48
C ARG A 103 12.40 -16.65 -4.32
N VAL A 104 11.20 -16.08 -4.24
CA VAL A 104 10.15 -16.58 -3.34
C VAL A 104 9.76 -18.01 -3.78
N PRO A 105 9.55 -18.95 -2.84
CA PRO A 105 9.11 -20.30 -3.16
C PRO A 105 7.87 -20.31 -4.08
N LEU A 106 7.92 -21.08 -5.16
CA LEU A 106 6.86 -21.13 -6.19
C LEU A 106 5.49 -21.50 -5.61
N VAL A 107 5.47 -22.34 -4.57
CA VAL A 107 4.25 -22.74 -3.85
C VAL A 107 3.52 -21.52 -3.27
N LEU A 108 4.26 -20.54 -2.72
CA LEU A 108 3.65 -19.32 -2.18
C LEU A 108 3.10 -18.43 -3.28
N VAL A 109 3.81 -18.32 -4.40
CA VAL A 109 3.35 -17.53 -5.55
C VAL A 109 2.05 -18.11 -6.11
N GLN A 110 1.98 -19.44 -6.26
CA GLN A 110 0.77 -20.14 -6.70
C GLN A 110 -0.38 -19.95 -5.71
N LEU A 111 -0.11 -20.04 -4.40
CA LEU A 111 -1.10 -19.77 -3.38
C LEU A 111 -1.71 -18.38 -3.58
N PHE A 112 -0.87 -17.35 -3.73
CA PHE A 112 -1.33 -15.98 -3.98
C PHE A 112 -2.17 -15.85 -5.26
N GLU A 113 -1.74 -16.46 -6.36
CA GLU A 113 -2.49 -16.44 -7.64
C GLU A 113 -3.84 -17.14 -7.54
N MET A 114 -3.91 -18.28 -6.86
CA MET A 114 -5.16 -18.99 -6.62
C MET A 114 -6.05 -18.17 -5.69
N THR A 115 -5.53 -17.67 -4.57
CA THR A 115 -6.29 -16.81 -3.65
C THR A 115 -6.89 -15.61 -4.39
N TYR A 116 -6.11 -14.88 -5.19
CA TYR A 116 -6.61 -13.73 -5.95
C TYR A 116 -7.72 -14.13 -6.93
N ARG A 117 -7.53 -15.22 -7.68
CA ARG A 117 -8.53 -15.74 -8.63
C ARG A 117 -9.83 -16.16 -7.93
N TYR A 118 -9.73 -16.83 -6.79
CA TYR A 118 -10.89 -17.38 -6.08
C TYR A 118 -11.59 -16.35 -5.19
N ILE A 119 -10.95 -15.26 -4.77
CA ILE A 119 -11.62 -14.16 -4.08
C ILE A 119 -12.81 -13.64 -4.91
N GLY A 120 -12.62 -13.43 -6.21
CA GLY A 120 -13.70 -12.97 -7.10
C GLY A 120 -14.85 -13.98 -7.21
N VAL A 121 -14.52 -15.28 -7.31
CA VAL A 121 -15.51 -16.36 -7.37
C VAL A 121 -16.31 -16.44 -6.07
N LEU A 122 -15.63 -16.43 -4.92
CA LEU A 122 -16.26 -16.47 -3.61
C LEU A 122 -17.11 -15.23 -3.33
N LEU A 123 -16.68 -14.07 -3.81
CA LEU A 123 -17.47 -12.84 -3.71
C LEU A 123 -18.77 -12.93 -4.52
N GLY A 124 -18.73 -13.55 -5.69
CA GLY A 124 -19.93 -13.85 -6.48
C GLY A 124 -20.88 -14.82 -5.78
N GLU A 125 -20.35 -15.90 -5.20
CA GLU A 125 -21.15 -16.85 -4.40
C GLU A 125 -21.77 -16.18 -3.17
N ALA A 126 -21.00 -15.35 -2.46
CA ALA A 126 -21.48 -14.56 -1.33
C ALA A 126 -22.59 -13.58 -1.78
N ALA A 127 -22.40 -12.84 -2.87
CA ALA A 127 -23.42 -11.93 -3.38
C ALA A 127 -24.73 -12.67 -3.74
N GLY A 128 -24.62 -13.86 -4.34
CA GLY A 128 -25.77 -14.73 -4.62
C GLY A 128 -26.48 -15.20 -3.34
N MET A 129 -25.72 -15.65 -2.35
CA MET A 129 -26.25 -16.06 -1.04
C MET A 129 -26.93 -14.90 -0.31
N ALA A 130 -26.34 -13.70 -0.35
CA ALA A 130 -26.91 -12.50 0.26
C ALA A 130 -28.21 -12.09 -0.43
N THR A 131 -28.29 -12.24 -1.75
CA THR A 131 -29.52 -11.98 -2.53
C THR A 131 -30.62 -12.98 -2.15
N ALA A 132 -30.30 -14.27 -2.09
CA ALA A 132 -31.25 -15.30 -1.67
C ALA A 132 -31.75 -15.09 -0.24
N TYR A 133 -30.89 -14.62 0.67
CA TYR A 133 -31.29 -14.27 2.04
C TYR A 133 -32.29 -13.11 2.08
N LYS A 134 -32.07 -12.04 1.29
CA LYS A 134 -33.01 -10.92 1.18
C LYS A 134 -34.38 -11.36 0.67
N LEU A 135 -34.43 -12.25 -0.33
CA LEU A 135 -35.68 -12.76 -0.89
C LEU A 135 -36.49 -13.62 0.11
N ARG A 136 -35.84 -14.27 1.08
CA ARG A 136 -36.49 -15.12 2.08
C ARG A 136 -37.05 -14.36 3.29
N GLY A 137 -37.09 -13.02 3.24
CA GLY A 137 -37.65 -12.20 4.31
C GLY A 137 -36.62 -11.44 5.15
N GLY A 138 -35.36 -11.39 4.73
CA GLY A 138 -34.36 -10.50 5.31
C GLY A 138 -34.73 -9.04 5.06
N ARG A 139 -35.41 -8.39 6.02
CA ARG A 139 -35.85 -6.98 5.94
C ARG A 139 -34.72 -5.97 6.19
N SER A 140 -33.53 -6.44 6.56
CA SER A 140 -32.38 -5.59 6.88
C SER A 140 -31.53 -5.25 5.66
N ARG A 141 -30.84 -4.10 5.70
CA ARG A 141 -29.86 -3.66 4.69
C ARG A 141 -28.69 -4.65 4.53
N GLY A 142 -28.49 -5.55 5.49
CA GLY A 142 -27.46 -6.60 5.47
C GLY A 142 -27.93 -7.89 6.13
N ILE A 143 -27.01 -8.84 6.29
CA ILE A 143 -27.25 -10.09 7.01
C ILE A 143 -27.30 -9.79 8.50
N GLU A 144 -28.35 -10.24 9.18
CA GLU A 144 -28.49 -10.05 10.62
C GLU A 144 -27.40 -10.80 11.37
N LEU A 145 -26.90 -10.22 12.48
CA LEU A 145 -25.74 -10.74 13.21
C LEU A 145 -25.93 -12.21 13.64
N HIS A 146 -27.15 -12.58 14.02
CA HIS A 146 -27.50 -13.95 14.41
C HIS A 146 -27.44 -14.96 13.24
N HIS A 147 -27.66 -14.50 12.01
CA HIS A 147 -27.58 -15.33 10.81
C HIS A 147 -26.18 -15.33 10.17
N MET A 148 -25.29 -14.45 10.62
CA MET A 148 -23.93 -14.30 10.06
C MET A 148 -23.12 -15.59 10.19
N GLY A 149 -23.22 -16.29 11.32
CA GLY A 149 -22.51 -17.56 11.54
C GLY A 149 -22.90 -18.64 10.52
N SER A 150 -24.20 -18.84 10.33
CA SER A 150 -24.72 -19.79 9.33
C SER A 150 -24.39 -19.37 7.90
N TYR A 151 -24.36 -18.07 7.62
CA TYR A 151 -23.98 -17.54 6.32
C TYR A 151 -22.51 -17.81 5.99
N VAL A 152 -21.60 -17.45 6.91
CA VAL A 152 -20.15 -17.68 6.75
C VAL A 152 -19.84 -19.18 6.74
N GLY A 153 -20.49 -19.97 7.59
CA GLY A 153 -20.32 -21.42 7.62
C GLY A 153 -20.70 -22.08 6.28
N ARG A 154 -21.81 -21.66 5.65
CA ARG A 154 -22.18 -22.15 4.31
C ARG A 154 -21.18 -21.74 3.24
N LEU A 155 -20.67 -20.51 3.30
CA LEU A 155 -19.66 -20.04 2.35
C LEU A 155 -18.34 -20.82 2.52
N LEU A 156 -17.98 -21.16 3.75
CA LEU A 156 -16.81 -21.98 4.07
C LEU A 156 -16.95 -23.41 3.56
N LEU A 157 -18.08 -24.07 3.81
CA LEU A 157 -18.31 -25.42 3.28
C LEU A 157 -18.22 -25.43 1.74
N ARG A 158 -18.84 -24.44 1.10
CA ARG A 158 -18.80 -24.29 -0.35
C ARG A 158 -17.39 -24.03 -0.89
N SER A 159 -16.57 -23.27 -0.16
CA SER A 159 -15.18 -23.01 -0.54
C SER A 159 -14.30 -24.25 -0.38
N ILE A 160 -14.54 -25.09 0.64
CA ILE A 160 -13.87 -26.38 0.82
C ILE A 160 -14.25 -27.34 -0.32
N ASP A 161 -15.54 -27.54 -0.59
CA ASP A 161 -15.99 -28.41 -1.69
C ASP A 161 -15.42 -27.94 -3.04
N ARG A 162 -15.29 -26.62 -3.22
CA ARG A 162 -14.68 -26.03 -4.42
C ARG A 162 -13.18 -26.30 -4.46
N ALA A 163 -12.48 -26.19 -3.34
CA ALA A 163 -11.05 -26.46 -3.25
C ALA A 163 -10.75 -27.91 -3.64
N GLU A 164 -11.52 -28.88 -3.15
CA GLU A 164 -11.39 -30.29 -3.53
C GLU A 164 -11.62 -30.53 -5.03
N ARG A 165 -12.71 -29.97 -5.59
CA ARG A 165 -12.97 -30.07 -7.04
C ARG A 165 -11.85 -29.48 -7.89
N VAL A 166 -11.29 -28.36 -7.46
CA VAL A 166 -10.19 -27.70 -8.16
C VAL A 166 -8.92 -28.53 -8.03
N TYR A 167 -8.64 -29.06 -6.84
CA TYR A 167 -7.49 -29.90 -6.58
C TYR A 167 -7.50 -31.16 -7.46
N HIS A 168 -8.60 -31.90 -7.49
CA HIS A 168 -8.72 -33.07 -8.37
C HIS A 168 -8.62 -32.70 -9.87
N ALA A 169 -9.19 -31.57 -10.28
CA ALA A 169 -9.03 -31.10 -11.66
C ALA A 169 -7.55 -30.75 -11.98
N MET A 170 -6.79 -30.27 -10.99
CA MET A 170 -5.36 -30.01 -11.13
C MET A 170 -4.56 -31.32 -11.20
N GLU A 171 -4.89 -32.32 -10.38
CA GLU A 171 -4.29 -33.67 -10.45
C GLU A 171 -4.52 -34.30 -11.84
N CYS A 172 -5.75 -34.24 -12.37
CA CYS A 172 -6.05 -34.75 -13.72
C CYS A 172 -5.27 -34.02 -14.83
N ARG A 173 -4.88 -32.76 -14.61
CA ARG A 173 -4.03 -31.98 -15.54
C ARG A 173 -2.54 -32.22 -15.34
N GLY A 174 -2.17 -33.14 -14.45
CA GLY A 174 -0.79 -33.50 -14.16
C GLY A 174 -0.09 -32.62 -13.12
N TYR A 175 -0.84 -31.96 -12.22
CA TYR A 175 -0.25 -31.25 -11.09
C TYR A 175 0.27 -32.24 -10.03
N PRO A 176 1.48 -32.06 -9.44
CA PRO A 176 2.47 -31.02 -9.75
C PRO A 176 3.39 -31.47 -10.88
N SER A 177 3.21 -30.92 -12.09
CA SER A 177 4.15 -31.16 -13.16
C SER A 177 5.42 -30.38 -12.83
N HIS A 178 6.58 -31.01 -13.01
CA HIS A 178 7.90 -30.44 -12.72
C HIS A 178 8.28 -29.30 -13.70
N ALA A 179 7.30 -28.71 -14.37
CA ALA A 179 7.40 -27.75 -15.47
C ALA A 179 7.27 -26.29 -15.02
N TRP A 180 7.48 -25.99 -13.73
CA TRP A 180 7.61 -24.61 -13.25
C TRP A 180 8.97 -24.02 -13.60
N LYS A 181 9.39 -24.15 -14.86
CA LYS A 181 10.44 -23.28 -15.39
C LYS A 181 9.82 -21.89 -15.43
N ALA A 182 10.29 -21.04 -14.54
CA ALA A 182 9.99 -19.63 -14.57
C ALA A 182 10.44 -19.10 -15.94
N GLU A 183 9.50 -18.89 -16.86
CA GLU A 183 9.69 -17.94 -17.93
C GLU A 183 9.77 -16.56 -17.26
N GLY A 184 10.95 -16.27 -16.72
CA GLY A 184 11.30 -14.93 -16.34
C GLY A 184 11.36 -14.15 -17.64
N THR A 185 10.39 -13.28 -17.86
CA THR A 185 10.57 -12.20 -18.84
C THR A 185 11.87 -11.50 -18.46
N SER A 186 12.83 -11.43 -19.38
CA SER A 186 14.08 -10.73 -19.15
C SER A 186 13.79 -9.25 -18.92
N LEU A 187 14.53 -8.61 -18.01
CA LEU A 187 14.48 -7.15 -17.85
C LEU A 187 14.78 -6.50 -19.20
N ARG A 188 13.86 -5.68 -19.70
CA ARG A 188 14.09 -4.89 -20.91
C ARG A 188 15.01 -3.72 -20.58
N GLY A 189 15.74 -3.21 -21.57
CA GLY A 189 16.57 -2.00 -21.40
C GLY A 189 15.77 -0.80 -20.87
N ALA A 190 14.48 -0.73 -21.21
CA ALA A 190 13.54 0.25 -20.66
C ALA A 190 13.32 0.12 -19.14
N ASP A 191 13.39 -1.09 -18.58
CA ASP A 191 13.26 -1.33 -17.14
C ASP A 191 14.45 -0.74 -16.38
N TYR A 192 15.66 -0.90 -16.94
CA TYR A 192 16.87 -0.28 -16.39
C TYR A 192 16.84 1.25 -16.50
N ALA A 193 16.34 1.80 -17.62
CA ALA A 193 16.17 3.24 -17.79
C ALA A 193 15.16 3.82 -16.80
N TYR A 194 14.03 3.13 -16.57
CA TYR A 194 13.04 3.52 -15.57
C TYR A 194 13.61 3.44 -14.15
N LEU A 195 14.31 2.35 -13.82
CA LEU A 195 14.93 2.16 -12.51
C LEU A 195 16.02 3.21 -12.25
N ALA A 196 16.81 3.55 -13.27
CA ALA A 196 17.78 4.64 -13.20
C ALA A 196 17.07 6.00 -13.03
N ALA A 197 16.03 6.30 -13.81
CA ALA A 197 15.28 7.55 -13.73
C ALA A 197 14.58 7.75 -12.37
N VAL A 198 14.18 6.68 -11.70
CA VAL A 198 13.56 6.73 -10.37
C VAL A 198 14.60 6.76 -9.25
N CYS A 199 15.61 5.89 -9.31
CA CYS A 199 16.58 5.72 -8.23
C CYS A 199 17.68 6.79 -8.24
N LEU A 200 18.17 7.26 -9.41
CA LEU A 200 19.24 8.26 -9.45
C LEU A 200 18.84 9.59 -8.80
N PRO A 201 17.66 10.19 -9.07
CA PRO A 201 17.28 11.44 -8.41
C PRO A 201 17.06 11.24 -6.92
N ALA A 202 16.46 10.11 -6.51
CA ALA A 202 16.25 9.79 -5.10
C ALA A 202 17.59 9.58 -4.35
N LEU A 203 18.56 8.95 -5.01
CA LEU A 203 19.91 8.74 -4.48
C LEU A 203 20.71 10.05 -4.46
N LEU A 204 20.61 10.86 -5.51
CA LEU A 204 21.24 12.18 -5.60
C LEU A 204 20.69 13.14 -4.55
N LEU A 205 19.38 13.16 -4.29
CA LEU A 205 18.77 13.93 -3.20
C LEU A 205 19.12 13.40 -1.80
N ARG A 206 19.54 12.12 -1.71
CA ARG A 206 20.03 11.51 -0.46
C ARG A 206 21.52 11.73 -0.22
N LEU A 207 22.34 11.75 -1.29
CA LEU A 207 23.79 11.92 -1.25
C LEU A 207 24.21 13.39 -1.31
N ALA A 208 23.47 14.23 -2.04
CA ALA A 208 23.51 15.67 -1.84
C ALA A 208 22.80 15.93 -0.53
N ASP A 209 23.56 16.03 0.55
CA ASP A 209 23.09 16.42 1.87
C ASP A 209 22.61 17.90 1.86
N VAL A 210 21.53 18.18 1.11
CA VAL A 210 20.73 19.40 1.21
C VAL A 210 20.37 19.74 2.68
N PRO A 211 20.16 18.77 3.60
CA PRO A 211 20.01 19.12 5.02
C PRO A 211 21.25 19.72 5.68
N ILE A 212 22.47 19.36 5.27
CA ILE A 212 23.70 19.93 5.81
C ILE A 212 23.96 21.31 5.19
N LEU A 213 23.70 21.47 3.89
CA LEU A 213 23.85 22.76 3.19
C LEU A 213 22.83 23.83 3.64
N LEU A 214 21.57 23.44 3.90
CA LEU A 214 20.57 24.34 4.49
C LEU A 214 20.80 24.59 5.98
N ALA A 215 21.30 23.60 6.73
CA ALA A 215 21.70 23.80 8.13
C ALA A 215 22.91 24.74 8.23
N ALA A 216 23.89 24.61 7.33
CA ALA A 216 25.05 25.50 7.23
C ALA A 216 24.65 26.92 6.81
N GLY A 217 23.69 27.06 5.89
CA GLY A 217 23.14 28.36 5.50
C GLY A 217 22.36 29.07 6.61
N LEU A 218 21.59 28.34 7.43
CA LEU A 218 20.88 28.90 8.57
C LEU A 218 21.79 29.22 9.77
N SER A 219 22.85 28.44 10.01
CA SER A 219 23.85 28.77 11.04
C SER A 219 24.71 29.97 10.66
N GLY A 220 24.92 30.23 9.37
CA GLY A 220 25.69 31.39 8.89
C GLY A 220 24.93 32.73 8.90
N VAL A 221 23.60 32.71 9.11
CA VAL A 221 22.76 33.92 9.23
C VAL A 221 22.51 34.29 10.70
N LEU A 222 22.89 33.43 11.66
CA LEU A 222 22.74 33.61 13.11
C LEU A 222 24.07 33.92 13.84
N SER A 223 25.14 34.24 13.11
CA SER A 223 26.40 34.82 13.61
C SER A 223 26.62 36.21 13.05
#